data_AF-A0A8S0PS19-F1
#
_entry.id   AF-A0A8S0PS19-F1
#
_cell.length_a   1.000
_cell.length_b   1.000
_cell.length_c   1.000
_cell.angle_alpha   90.00
_cell.angle_beta   90.00
_cell.angle_gamma   90.00
#
_symmetry.space_group_name_H-M   'P 1'
#
loop_
_entity.id
_entity.type
_entity.pdbx_description
1 polymer ?
#
loop_
_entity_poly.entity_id
_entity_poly.type
_entity_poly.pdbx_seq_one_letter_code
_entity_poly.pdbx_strand_id
1 'polypeptide(L)'
;MAGALSFILAFQYFLLTFFHYSSIAANANYNLQSLGAKSDGKTDCSKAFLSAWTSACASTQPATIYVPPGRYLLGAATFAGKSCKNTAITIQIDGTLVAPSDFNVIGNSGNWIKFESVTGVSVIGGTLNGQGANLWACKNSGKSCPTGATVC
;
A
#
# COMPACT_ATOMS: atom_id res chain seq x y z
N MET A 1 -33.26 42.74 -25.57
CA MET A 1 -33.59 41.38 -25.10
C MET A 1 -32.55 40.32 -25.49
N ALA A 2 -31.96 40.35 -26.69
CA ALA A 2 -30.98 39.34 -27.13
C ALA A 2 -29.70 39.25 -26.26
N GLY A 3 -29.15 40.39 -25.80
CA GLY A 3 -27.91 40.38 -25.01
C GLY A 3 -28.01 39.66 -23.65
N ALA A 4 -29.16 39.77 -22.96
CA ALA A 4 -29.37 39.14 -21.66
C ALA A 4 -29.38 37.60 -21.74
N LEU A 5 -29.94 37.04 -22.82
CA LEU A 5 -29.95 35.60 -23.08
C LEU A 5 -28.53 35.05 -23.31
N SER A 6 -27.69 35.78 -24.05
CA SER A 6 -26.30 35.37 -24.30
C SER A 6 -25.44 35.35 -23.03
N PHE A 7 -25.64 36.31 -22.11
CA PHE A 7 -24.94 36.32 -20.82
C PHE A 7 -25.36 35.17 -19.92
N ILE A 8 -26.66 34.83 -19.89
CA ILE A 8 -27.17 33.70 -19.10
C ILE A 8 -26.60 32.38 -19.61
N LEU A 9 -26.58 32.18 -20.93
CA LEU A 9 -26.02 30.97 -21.55
C LEU A 9 -24.51 30.84 -21.30
N ALA A 10 -23.75 31.94 -21.38
CA ALA A 10 -22.32 31.95 -21.07
C ALA A 10 -22.04 31.66 -19.59
N PHE A 11 -22.85 32.22 -18.68
CA PHE A 11 -22.75 31.96 -17.25
C PHE A 11 -23.09 30.51 -16.90
N GLN A 12 -24.11 29.93 -17.52
CA GLN A 12 -24.46 28.51 -17.36
C GLN A 12 -23.36 27.59 -17.90
N TYR A 13 -22.75 27.91 -19.05
CA TYR A 13 -21.62 27.15 -19.58
C TYR A 13 -20.39 27.25 -18.67
N PHE A 14 -20.10 28.43 -18.12
CA PHE A 14 -19.04 28.64 -17.14
C PHE A 14 -19.28 27.85 -15.85
N LEU A 15 -20.51 27.86 -15.32
CA LEU A 15 -20.85 27.05 -14.15
C LEU A 15 -20.74 25.55 -14.43
N LEU A 16 -21.24 25.06 -15.57
CA LEU A 16 -21.18 23.64 -15.94
C LEU A 16 -19.75 23.13 -16.12
N THR A 17 -18.86 23.96 -16.68
CA THR A 17 -17.43 23.65 -16.77
C THR A 17 -16.74 23.72 -15.41
N PHE A 18 -17.04 24.73 -14.57
CA PHE A 18 -16.50 24.84 -13.22
C PHE A 18 -16.89 23.65 -12.32
N PHE A 19 -18.15 23.18 -12.40
CA PHE A 19 -18.60 21.96 -11.70
C PHE A 19 -17.96 20.68 -12.26
N HIS A 20 -17.69 20.59 -13.58
CA HIS A 20 -16.93 19.48 -14.17
C HIS A 20 -15.45 19.47 -13.75
N TYR A 21 -14.80 20.63 -13.64
CA TYR A 21 -13.41 20.71 -13.17
C TYR A 21 -13.28 20.36 -11.67
N SER A 22 -14.31 20.67 -10.88
CA SER A 22 -14.33 20.42 -9.43
C SER A 22 -14.58 18.95 -9.05
N SER A 23 -14.92 18.08 -10.01
CA SER A 23 -15.32 16.69 -9.77
C SER A 23 -14.19 15.66 -9.96
N ILE A 24 -12.93 16.09 -10.10
CA ILE A 24 -11.79 15.18 -9.94
C ILE A 24 -11.66 14.87 -8.45
N ALA A 25 -12.22 13.74 -8.02
CA ALA A 25 -12.00 13.23 -6.68
C ALA A 25 -10.50 13.10 -6.41
N ALA A 26 -10.01 13.84 -5.42
CA ALA A 26 -8.61 13.75 -5.01
C ALA A 26 -8.32 12.34 -4.50
N ASN A 27 -7.30 11.68 -5.07
CA ASN A 27 -6.82 10.40 -4.59
C ASN A 27 -6.21 10.59 -3.19
N ALA A 28 -6.66 9.82 -2.20
CA ALA A 28 -6.03 9.82 -0.89
C ALA A 28 -4.61 9.25 -1.04
N ASN A 29 -3.59 9.90 -0.47
CA ASN A 29 -2.21 9.45 -0.58
C ASN A 29 -1.57 9.32 0.81
N TYR A 30 -1.09 8.12 1.13
CA TYR A 30 -0.51 7.76 2.43
C TYR A 30 0.97 7.42 2.23
N ASN A 31 1.84 8.42 2.38
CA ASN A 31 3.29 8.25 2.29
C ASN A 31 3.83 7.59 3.57
N LEU A 32 4.56 6.49 3.43
CA LEU A 32 5.09 5.75 4.58
C LEU A 32 6.11 6.52 5.42
N GLN A 33 6.94 7.38 4.82
CA GLN A 33 7.89 8.19 5.59
C GLN A 33 7.16 9.21 6.46
N SER A 34 6.04 9.77 5.96
CA SER A 34 5.16 10.64 6.76
C SER A 34 4.50 9.89 7.92
N LEU A 35 4.41 8.56 7.84
CA LEU A 35 3.92 7.68 8.91
C LEU A 35 5.05 7.09 9.78
N GLY A 36 6.26 7.61 9.64
CA GLY A 36 7.42 7.26 10.48
C GLY A 36 8.22 6.04 10.00
N ALA A 37 7.95 5.51 8.81
CA ALA A 37 8.78 4.45 8.23
C ALA A 37 10.18 5.00 7.90
N LYS A 38 11.22 4.22 8.21
CA LYS A 38 12.60 4.54 7.87
C LYS A 38 13.11 3.64 6.75
N SER A 39 13.80 4.24 5.78
CA SER A 39 14.31 3.56 4.60
C SER A 39 15.72 2.95 4.78
N ASP A 40 16.07 2.56 6.01
CA ASP A 40 17.41 2.07 6.40
C ASP A 40 17.58 0.53 6.27
N GLY A 41 16.50 -0.18 5.93
CA GLY A 41 16.45 -1.64 5.86
C GLY A 41 16.62 -2.37 7.19
N LYS A 42 16.52 -1.65 8.32
CA LYS A 42 16.80 -2.16 9.68
C LYS A 42 15.68 -1.85 10.67
N THR A 43 15.08 -0.66 10.58
CA THR A 43 13.97 -0.26 11.44
C THR A 43 12.69 -0.91 10.94
N ASP A 44 12.01 -1.65 11.81
CA ASP A 44 10.73 -2.30 11.46
C ASP A 44 9.67 -1.24 11.11
N CYS A 45 9.18 -1.30 9.87
CA CYS A 45 8.19 -0.40 9.32
C CYS A 45 6.76 -0.95 9.40
N SER A 46 6.54 -2.14 9.97
CA SER A 46 5.23 -2.82 10.00
C SER A 46 4.11 -1.93 10.54
N LYS A 47 4.38 -1.15 11.59
CA LYS A 47 3.41 -0.20 12.16
C LYS A 47 2.99 0.89 11.16
N ALA A 48 3.92 1.43 10.39
CA ALA A 48 3.64 2.45 9.38
C ALA A 48 2.79 1.86 8.24
N PHE A 49 3.12 0.64 7.78
CA PHE A 49 2.32 -0.08 6.77
C PHE A 49 0.89 -0.35 7.24
N LEU A 50 0.71 -0.85 8.46
CA LEU A 50 -0.62 -1.14 9.01
C LEU A 50 -1.43 0.14 9.25
N SER A 51 -0.77 1.24 9.64
CA SER A 51 -1.42 2.55 9.76
C SER A 51 -1.86 3.12 8.40
N ALA A 52 -1.01 3.01 7.38
CA ALA A 52 -1.33 3.39 6.02
C ALA A 52 -2.51 2.58 5.48
N TRP A 53 -2.48 1.26 5.68
CA TRP A 53 -3.56 0.36 5.30
C TRP A 53 -4.88 0.73 5.98
N THR A 54 -4.87 0.92 7.30
CA THR A 54 -6.07 1.31 8.06
C THR A 54 -6.70 2.59 7.50
N SER A 55 -5.86 3.57 7.16
CA SER A 55 -6.31 4.85 6.63
C SER A 55 -6.86 4.71 5.20
N ALA A 56 -6.13 4.01 4.32
CA ALA A 56 -6.56 3.73 2.94
C ALA A 56 -7.87 2.95 2.89
N CYS A 57 -8.00 1.98 3.79
CA CYS A 57 -9.16 1.11 3.91
C CYS A 57 -10.42 1.83 4.40
N ALA A 58 -10.25 2.87 5.22
CA ALA A 58 -11.34 3.73 5.69
C ALA A 58 -11.71 4.85 4.70
N SER A 59 -10.87 5.12 3.70
CA SER A 59 -11.09 6.17 2.71
C SER A 59 -12.35 5.91 1.87
N THR A 60 -13.08 6.98 1.56
CA THR A 60 -14.21 6.98 0.62
C THR A 60 -13.80 7.26 -0.83
N GLN A 61 -12.54 7.64 -1.04
CA GLN A 61 -11.93 7.89 -2.36
C GLN A 61 -10.86 6.85 -2.67
N PRO A 62 -10.52 6.61 -3.95
CA PRO A 62 -9.39 5.77 -4.29
C PRO A 62 -8.13 6.21 -3.54
N ALA A 63 -7.39 5.24 -3.03
CA ALA A 63 -6.30 5.48 -2.10
C ALA A 63 -4.99 4.90 -2.61
N THR A 64 -3.90 5.63 -2.43
CA THR A 64 -2.55 5.19 -2.69
C THR A 64 -1.78 5.10 -1.39
N ILE A 65 -1.21 3.93 -1.09
CA ILE A 65 -0.16 3.76 -0.09
C ILE A 65 1.16 3.87 -0.84
N TYR A 66 1.92 4.93 -0.57
CA TYR A 66 3.14 5.23 -1.30
C TYR A 66 4.39 4.84 -0.49
N VAL A 67 5.23 4.00 -1.09
CA VAL A 67 6.54 3.59 -0.56
C VAL A 67 7.63 4.26 -1.40
N PRO A 68 8.28 5.33 -0.90
CA PRO A 68 9.35 6.01 -1.63
C PRO A 68 10.57 5.12 -1.90
N PRO A 69 11.52 5.57 -2.74
CA PRO A 69 12.80 4.90 -2.91
C PRO A 69 13.55 4.66 -1.59
N GLY A 70 14.16 3.48 -1.44
CA GLY A 70 14.90 3.07 -0.25
C GLY A 70 14.60 1.63 0.18
N ARG A 71 15.08 1.22 1.36
CA ARG A 71 14.90 -0.15 1.88
C ARG A 71 14.05 -0.13 3.15
N TYR A 72 12.95 -0.84 3.17
CA TYR A 72 12.01 -0.85 4.28
C TYR A 72 11.91 -2.26 4.86
N LEU A 73 12.37 -2.44 6.10
CA LEU A 73 12.18 -3.71 6.81
C LEU A 73 10.69 -3.87 7.13
N LEU A 74 10.10 -4.97 6.68
CA LEU A 74 8.70 -5.30 6.93
C LEU A 74 8.64 -6.70 7.56
N GLY A 75 8.10 -6.80 8.77
CA GLY A 75 7.79 -8.06 9.41
C GLY A 75 6.60 -8.76 8.74
N ALA A 76 6.08 -9.82 9.36
CA ALA A 76 4.84 -10.43 8.90
C ALA A 76 3.68 -9.43 9.02
N ALA A 77 3.00 -9.13 7.91
CA ALA A 77 1.95 -8.13 7.83
C ALA A 77 0.69 -8.70 7.16
N THR A 78 -0.45 -8.56 7.85
CA THR A 78 -1.77 -8.90 7.32
C THR A 78 -2.57 -7.62 7.08
N PHE A 79 -2.90 -7.38 5.82
CA PHE A 79 -3.75 -6.30 5.35
C PHE A 79 -5.19 -6.82 5.25
N ALA A 80 -5.94 -6.70 6.35
CA ALA A 80 -7.28 -7.26 6.47
C ALA A 80 -8.36 -6.36 5.85
N GLY A 81 -9.28 -6.98 5.10
CA GLY A 81 -10.30 -6.32 4.30
C GLY A 81 -11.75 -6.50 4.76
N LYS A 82 -12.01 -7.33 5.78
CA LYS A 82 -13.39 -7.71 6.20
C LYS A 82 -14.32 -6.50 6.46
N SER A 83 -13.78 -5.39 6.95
CA SER A 83 -14.50 -4.14 7.24
C SER A 83 -14.01 -2.97 6.37
N CYS A 84 -13.39 -3.27 5.23
CA CYS A 84 -12.80 -2.27 4.37
C CYS A 84 -13.85 -1.59 3.50
N LYS A 85 -13.86 -0.26 3.52
CA LYS A 85 -14.83 0.54 2.77
C LYS A 85 -14.33 0.82 1.36
N ASN A 86 -13.01 0.94 1.21
CA ASN A 86 -12.38 1.25 -0.05
C ASN A 86 -12.15 0.00 -0.90
N THR A 87 -12.53 0.08 -2.17
CA THR A 87 -12.36 -0.99 -3.17
C THR A 87 -11.41 -0.59 -4.30
N ALA A 88 -10.65 0.50 -4.13
CA ALA A 88 -9.68 1.00 -5.10
C ALA A 88 -8.41 1.46 -4.38
N ILE A 89 -7.68 0.51 -3.80
CA ILE A 89 -6.41 0.76 -3.09
C ILE A 89 -5.23 0.38 -3.99
N THR A 90 -4.31 1.30 -4.19
CA THR A 90 -3.03 1.07 -4.85
C THR A 90 -1.90 1.12 -3.82
N ILE A 91 -1.05 0.11 -3.81
CA ILE A 91 0.22 0.12 -3.09
C ILE A 91 1.31 0.36 -4.14
N GLN A 92 1.75 1.61 -4.24
CA GLN A 92 2.80 2.03 -5.15
C GLN A 92 4.14 1.89 -4.44
N ILE A 93 4.98 0.99 -4.93
CA ILE A 93 6.30 0.72 -4.35
C ILE A 93 7.37 1.21 -5.32
N ASP A 94 8.09 2.27 -4.94
CA ASP A 94 9.29 2.73 -5.65
C ASP A 94 10.58 2.26 -4.95
N GLY A 95 10.46 1.69 -3.75
CA GLY A 95 11.56 1.15 -2.96
C GLY A 95 11.67 -0.38 -2.97
N THR A 96 12.32 -0.91 -1.94
CA THR A 96 12.46 -2.34 -1.66
C THR A 96 11.87 -2.67 -0.30
N LEU A 97 10.93 -3.60 -0.25
CA LEU A 97 10.50 -4.23 1.00
C LEU A 97 11.44 -5.37 1.31
N VAL A 98 11.91 -5.46 2.54
CA VAL A 98 12.90 -6.45 2.97
C VAL A 98 12.30 -7.24 4.13
N ALA A 99 12.25 -8.56 4.02
CA ALA A 99 11.87 -9.42 5.14
C ALA A 99 12.98 -9.44 6.21
N PRO A 100 12.70 -9.84 7.46
CA PRO A 100 13.75 -10.04 8.46
C PRO A 100 14.84 -11.02 7.98
N SER A 101 16.11 -10.67 8.22
CA SER A 101 17.24 -11.52 7.83
C SER A 101 17.33 -12.81 8.66
N ASP A 102 16.82 -12.76 9.90
CA ASP A 102 16.57 -13.94 10.71
C ASP A 102 15.24 -14.56 10.29
N PHE A 103 15.30 -15.68 9.58
CA PHE A 103 14.14 -16.39 9.09
C PHE A 103 13.26 -16.94 10.20
N ASN A 104 13.73 -17.04 11.45
CA ASN A 104 12.91 -17.50 12.58
C ASN A 104 11.85 -16.48 12.98
N VAL A 105 12.07 -15.19 12.67
CA VAL A 105 11.14 -14.10 13.03
C VAL A 105 9.79 -14.27 12.34
N ILE A 106 9.78 -14.69 11.07
CA ILE A 106 8.54 -14.87 10.28
C ILE A 106 8.34 -16.30 9.75
N GLY A 107 9.30 -17.19 9.94
CA GLY A 107 9.32 -18.50 9.29
C GLY A 107 8.16 -19.43 9.65
N ASN A 108 7.44 -19.15 10.74
CA ASN A 108 6.24 -19.88 11.16
C ASN A 108 4.94 -19.05 11.05
N SER A 109 5.01 -17.84 10.50
CA SER A 109 3.84 -16.96 10.32
C SER A 109 2.92 -17.41 9.19
N GLY A 110 3.36 -18.39 8.38
CA GLY A 110 2.72 -18.82 7.13
C GLY A 110 2.90 -17.82 6.00
N ASN A 111 2.63 -16.53 6.27
CA ASN A 111 2.74 -15.45 5.30
C ASN A 111 3.61 -14.30 5.83
N TRP A 112 4.42 -13.74 4.93
CA TRP A 112 5.17 -12.51 5.14
C TRP A 112 4.27 -11.30 4.86
N ILE A 113 3.61 -11.30 3.71
CA ILE A 113 2.64 -10.28 3.33
C ILE A 113 1.36 -11.01 2.94
N LYS A 114 0.25 -10.68 3.58
CA LYS A 114 -1.05 -11.29 3.34
C LYS A 114 -2.11 -10.22 3.11
N PHE A 115 -2.81 -10.30 1.98
CA PHE A 115 -4.04 -9.53 1.75
C PHE A 115 -5.26 -10.42 2.05
N GLU A 116 -5.95 -10.17 3.15
CA GLU A 116 -7.03 -11.04 3.62
C GLU A 116 -8.41 -10.44 3.38
N SER A 117 -9.25 -11.12 2.61
CA SER A 117 -10.64 -10.70 2.34
C SER A 117 -10.75 -9.26 1.81
N VAL A 118 -9.82 -8.86 0.94
CA VAL A 118 -9.79 -7.53 0.32
C VAL A 118 -10.42 -7.56 -1.08
N THR A 119 -10.82 -6.40 -1.59
CA THR A 119 -11.32 -6.23 -2.96
C THR A 119 -10.68 -5.00 -3.59
N GLY A 120 -10.22 -5.12 -4.83
CA GLY A 120 -9.66 -4.01 -5.60
C GLY A 120 -8.38 -3.41 -5.00
N VAL A 121 -7.44 -4.28 -4.63
CA VAL A 121 -6.08 -3.89 -4.25
C VAL A 121 -5.14 -4.14 -5.43
N SER A 122 -4.35 -3.13 -5.79
CA SER A 122 -3.26 -3.23 -6.77
C SER A 122 -1.93 -3.03 -6.06
N VAL A 123 -0.95 -3.88 -6.34
CA VAL A 123 0.45 -3.69 -5.88
C VAL A 123 1.30 -3.50 -7.13
N ILE A 124 1.99 -2.37 -7.22
CA ILE A 124 2.71 -1.98 -8.44
C ILE A 124 4.11 -1.47 -8.13
N GLY A 125 5.05 -1.83 -8.99
CA GLY A 125 6.45 -1.43 -8.92
C GLY A 125 7.28 -2.18 -7.86
N GLY A 126 8.51 -1.67 -7.67
CA GLY A 126 9.34 -1.98 -6.51
C GLY A 126 9.96 -3.37 -6.49
N THR A 127 10.45 -3.76 -5.32
CA THR A 127 11.06 -5.08 -5.10
C THR A 127 10.65 -5.64 -3.75
N LEU A 128 10.28 -6.92 -3.72
CA LEU A 128 10.05 -7.69 -2.50
C LEU A 128 11.23 -8.63 -2.27
N ASN A 129 12.10 -8.29 -1.32
CA ASN A 129 13.24 -9.10 -0.94
C ASN A 129 12.93 -9.95 0.29
N GLY A 130 12.57 -11.22 0.06
CA GLY A 130 12.17 -12.16 1.11
C GLY A 130 13.30 -12.76 1.97
N GLN A 131 14.57 -12.44 1.71
CA GLN A 131 15.74 -12.94 2.46
C GLN A 131 15.79 -14.48 2.70
N GLY A 132 15.26 -15.27 1.76
CA GLY A 132 15.10 -16.72 1.92
C GLY A 132 16.37 -17.57 1.89
N ALA A 133 17.52 -17.02 1.48
CA ALA A 133 18.76 -17.78 1.29
C ALA A 133 19.22 -18.54 2.55
N ASN A 134 19.16 -17.89 3.72
CA ASN A 134 19.54 -18.50 4.99
C ASN A 134 18.59 -19.65 5.38
N LEU A 135 17.29 -19.52 5.08
CA LEU A 135 16.31 -20.57 5.32
C LEU A 135 16.59 -21.78 4.40
N TRP A 136 16.90 -21.55 3.12
CA TRP A 136 17.27 -22.63 2.20
C TRP A 136 18.55 -23.34 2.63
N ALA A 137 19.58 -22.60 3.06
CA ALA A 137 20.80 -23.19 3.61
C ALA A 137 20.50 -24.04 4.85
N CYS A 138 19.62 -23.59 5.73
CA CYS A 138 19.15 -24.37 6.88
C CYS A 138 18.50 -25.69 6.42
N LYS A 139 17.52 -25.62 5.51
CA LYS A 139 16.81 -26.80 4.99
C LYS A 139 17.75 -27.80 4.32
N ASN A 140 18.71 -27.31 3.52
CA ASN A 140 19.70 -28.15 2.84
C ASN A 140 20.68 -28.83 3.82
N SER A 141 20.87 -28.28 5.01
CA SER A 141 21.74 -28.86 6.05
C SER A 141 21.09 -30.00 6.85
N GLY A 142 19.83 -30.35 6.58
CA GLY A 142 19.10 -31.40 7.31
C GLY A 142 18.72 -31.01 8.75
N LYS A 143 18.86 -29.73 9.12
CA LYS A 143 18.45 -29.21 10.43
C LYS A 143 16.94 -29.04 10.51
N SER A 144 16.42 -28.95 11.73
CA SER A 144 15.06 -28.48 11.96
C SER A 144 14.99 -26.98 11.65
N CYS A 145 14.17 -26.61 10.65
CA CYS A 145 14.02 -25.25 10.17
C CYS A 145 12.53 -24.92 10.04
N PRO A 146 12.12 -23.64 10.19
CA PRO A 146 10.74 -23.23 9.96
C PRO A 146 10.25 -23.56 8.55
N THR A 147 8.92 -23.64 8.38
CA THR A 147 8.28 -23.88 7.07
C THR A 147 8.67 -22.80 6.06
N GLY A 148 8.78 -21.56 6.51
CA GLY A 148 8.99 -20.37 5.69
C GLY A 148 7.70 -19.58 5.51
N ALA A 149 7.86 -18.29 5.28
CA ALA A 149 6.76 -17.37 5.00
C ALA A 149 6.62 -17.14 3.49
N THR A 150 5.38 -17.05 3.01
CA THR A 150 5.07 -16.75 1.60
C THR A 150 4.36 -15.40 1.46
N VAL A 151 4.17 -14.91 0.23
CA VAL A 151 3.31 -13.75 -0.03
C VAL A 151 1.99 -14.25 -0.61
N CYS A 152 0.85 -13.83 -0.07
CA CYS A 152 -0.48 -14.24 -0.54
C CYS A 152 -1.50 -13.09 -0.61
#